data_AF-A0AAD8LIH7-F1
#
_entry.id   AF-A0AAD8LIH7-F1
#
_cell.length_a   1.000
_cell.length_b   1.000
_cell.length_c   1.000
_cell.angle_alpha   90.00
_cell.angle_beta   90.00
_cell.angle_gamma   90.00
#
_symmetry.space_group_name_H-M   'P 1'
#
loop_
_entity.id
_entity.type
_entity.pdbx_description
1 polymer ?
#
loop_
_entity_poly.entity_id
_entity_poly.type
_entity_poly.pdbx_seq_one_letter_code
_entity_poly.pdbx_strand_id
1 'polypeptide(L)'
;MVNVLCSCGSATSIRTSWTSANPGRRFHCCVAECGFVSWSDPPMCPRAKSVIPGLLVSLNKSQEFGATMVVENIGMGMQNKRLKMILFLSWCMFITYLLF
;
A
#
# COMPACT_ATOMS: atom_id res chain seq x y z
N MET A 1 5.95 -34.01 0.11
CA MET A 1 5.78 -33.05 1.24
C MET A 1 6.68 -33.51 2.37
N VAL A 2 7.62 -32.67 2.80
CA VAL A 2 8.49 -33.00 3.95
C VAL A 2 7.68 -32.76 5.22
N ASN A 3 7.51 -33.79 6.05
CA ASN A 3 6.82 -33.65 7.33
C ASN A 3 7.83 -33.16 8.39
N VAL A 4 7.84 -31.86 8.65
CA VAL A 4 8.73 -31.25 9.64
C VAL A 4 8.04 -31.36 11.01
N LEU A 5 8.59 -32.18 11.91
CA LEU A 5 8.14 -32.27 13.29
C LEU A 5 8.90 -31.26 14.16
N CYS A 6 8.21 -30.75 15.17
CA CYS A 6 8.81 -29.89 16.16
C CYS A 6 9.68 -30.70 17.15
N SER A 7 10.69 -30.07 17.75
CA SER A 7 11.48 -30.65 18.84
C SER A 7 10.67 -31.07 20.07
N CYS A 8 9.45 -30.55 20.25
CA CYS A 8 8.52 -30.96 21.33
C CYS A 8 7.62 -32.15 20.94
N GLY A 9 7.83 -32.75 19.76
CA GLY A 9 7.04 -33.86 19.24
C GLY A 9 5.73 -33.47 18.54
N SER A 10 5.33 -32.20 18.60
CA SER A 10 4.11 -31.70 17.93
C SER A 10 4.31 -31.47 16.43
N ALA A 11 3.20 -31.45 15.70
CA ALA A 11 3.17 -31.07 14.28
C ALA A 11 3.55 -29.60 14.06
N THR A 12 3.98 -29.27 12.84
CA THR A 12 4.25 -27.89 12.42
C THR A 12 3.26 -27.43 11.36
N SER A 13 3.06 -26.13 11.28
CA SER A 13 2.33 -25.46 10.20
C SER A 13 3.26 -24.51 9.44
N ILE A 14 2.97 -24.26 8.16
CA ILE A 14 3.74 -23.31 7.35
C ILE A 14 3.14 -21.91 7.48
N ARG A 15 3.96 -20.93 7.84
CA ARG A 15 3.63 -19.49 7.85
C ARG A 15 4.56 -18.72 6.92
N THR A 16 4.14 -17.52 6.55
CA THR A 16 4.90 -16.61 5.69
C THR A 16 5.44 -15.44 6.51
N SER A 17 6.73 -15.13 6.37
CA SER A 17 7.32 -13.93 6.95
C SER A 17 6.98 -12.71 6.11
N TRP A 18 6.54 -11.64 6.77
CA TRP A 18 6.27 -10.33 6.16
C TRP A 18 7.24 -9.26 6.63
N THR A 19 8.37 -9.68 7.22
CA THR A 19 9.44 -8.76 7.60
C THR A 19 10.15 -8.21 6.37
N SER A 20 10.72 -7.01 6.45
CA SER A 20 11.52 -6.43 5.36
C SER A 20 12.75 -7.27 4.98
N ALA A 21 13.31 -8.02 5.92
CA ALA A 21 14.46 -8.89 5.71
C ALA A 21 14.11 -10.23 5.02
N ASN A 22 12.86 -10.69 5.17
CA ASN A 22 12.40 -11.99 4.64
C ASN A 22 10.98 -11.89 4.02
N PRO A 23 10.66 -10.89 3.18
CA PRO A 23 9.32 -10.74 2.62
C PRO A 23 8.90 -11.98 1.84
N GLY A 24 7.72 -12.52 2.15
CA GLY A 24 7.14 -13.65 1.44
C GLY A 24 7.82 -15.00 1.69
N ARG A 25 8.84 -15.08 2.56
CA ARG A 25 9.59 -16.32 2.80
C ARG A 25 8.85 -17.21 3.79
N ARG A 26 8.67 -18.49 3.46
CA ARG A 26 7.92 -19.43 4.31
C ARG A 26 8.78 -20.16 5.32
N PHE A 27 8.22 -20.39 6.50
CA PHE A 27 8.82 -21.15 7.59
C PHE A 27 7.80 -22.08 8.26
N HIS A 28 8.27 -23.21 8.76
CA HIS A 28 7.55 -24.11 9.65
C HIS A 28 7.58 -23.55 11.07
N CYS A 29 6.43 -23.50 11.73
CA CYS A 29 6.31 -23.17 13.15
C CYS A 29 5.51 -24.24 13.89
N CYS A 30 5.86 -24.46 15.16
CA CYS A 30 5.11 -25.40 16.00
C CYS A 30 3.65 -24.97 16.20
N VAL A 31 2.73 -25.92 16.11
CA VAL A 31 1.31 -25.68 16.42
C VAL A 31 1.08 -25.49 17.92
N ALA A 32 1.88 -26.15 18.76
CA ALA A 32 1.83 -26.00 20.23
C ALA A 32 2.60 -24.76 20.75
N GLU A 33 3.00 -23.85 19.85
CA GLU A 33 3.61 -22.54 20.15
C GLU A 33 4.88 -22.55 21.04
N CYS A 34 5.61 -23.67 21.09
CA CYS A 34 6.84 -23.79 21.89
C CYS A 34 8.06 -23.02 21.32
N GLY A 35 7.87 -22.18 20.31
CA GLY A 35 8.92 -21.31 19.73
C GLY A 35 9.76 -21.93 18.60
N PHE A 36 9.51 -23.17 18.19
CA PHE A 36 10.23 -23.77 17.05
C PHE A 36 9.95 -23.02 15.74
N VAL A 37 11.02 -22.72 15.00
CA VAL A 37 11.01 -22.11 13.67
C VAL A 37 12.04 -22.80 12.78
N SER A 38 11.63 -23.21 11.59
CA SER A 38 12.53 -23.75 10.56
C SER A 38 12.16 -23.22 9.17
N TRP A 39 13.12 -22.76 8.38
CA TRP A 39 12.83 -22.18 7.07
C TRP A 39 12.48 -23.27 6.05
N SER A 40 11.34 -23.11 5.38
CA SER A 40 10.89 -24.00 4.30
C SER A 40 11.52 -23.59 2.98
N ASP A 41 11.50 -22.28 2.69
CA ASP A 41 12.13 -21.72 1.50
C ASP A 41 13.61 -21.37 1.77
N PRO A 42 14.50 -21.52 0.78
CA PRO A 42 15.89 -21.10 0.91
C PRO A 42 16.00 -19.58 1.16
N PRO A 43 17.13 -19.09 1.68
CA PRO A 43 17.33 -17.65 1.84
C PRO A 43 17.26 -16.97 0.47
N MET A 44 16.57 -15.83 0.42
CA MET A 44 16.60 -14.98 -0.77
C MET A 44 18.03 -14.56 -1.10
N CYS A 45 18.30 -14.39 -2.39
CA CYS A 45 19.62 -13.95 -2.84
C CYS A 45 19.95 -12.55 -2.28
N PRO A 46 21.25 -12.25 -2.02
CA PRO A 46 21.65 -10.95 -1.45
C PRO A 46 21.17 -9.76 -2.27
N ARG A 47 21.16 -9.89 -3.60
CA ARG A 47 20.64 -8.88 -4.51
C ARG A 47 19.16 -8.59 -4.25
N ALA A 48 18.31 -9.61 -4.15
CA ALA A 48 16.89 -9.43 -3.90
C ALA A 48 16.63 -8.74 -2.55
N LYS A 49 17.38 -9.10 -1.50
CA LYS A 49 17.29 -8.44 -0.19
C LYS A 49 17.62 -6.93 -0.24
N SER A 50 18.47 -6.51 -1.18
CA SER A 50 18.79 -5.08 -1.37
C SER A 50 17.79 -4.35 -2.29
N VAL A 51 17.33 -4.99 -3.36
CA VAL A 51 16.53 -4.34 -4.41
C VAL A 51 15.05 -4.26 -4.04
N ILE A 52 14.47 -5.35 -3.50
CA ILE A 52 13.03 -5.43 -3.22
C ILE A 52 12.57 -4.33 -2.23
N PRO A 53 13.27 -4.07 -1.11
CA PRO A 53 12.86 -2.99 -0.21
C PRO A 53 12.89 -1.61 -0.89
N GLY A 54 13.90 -1.34 -1.71
CA GLY A 54 13.99 -0.07 -2.46
C GLY A 54 12.83 0.12 -3.44
N LEU A 55 12.46 -0.95 -4.16
CA LEU A 55 11.31 -0.94 -5.06
C LEU A 55 10.00 -0.71 -4.30
N LEU A 56 9.78 -1.38 -3.17
CA LEU A 56 8.58 -1.20 -2.35
C LEU A 56 8.46 0.25 -1.84
N VAL A 57 9.55 0.84 -1.36
CA VAL A 57 9.55 2.25 -0.93
C VAL A 57 9.22 3.18 -2.10
N SER A 58 9.79 2.93 -3.28
CA SER A 58 9.51 3.73 -4.47
C SER A 58 8.05 3.62 -4.92
N LEU A 59 7.47 2.41 -4.85
CA LEU A 59 6.08 2.16 -5.20
C LEU A 59 5.14 2.87 -4.22
N ASN A 60 5.36 2.72 -2.91
CA ASN A 60 4.55 3.38 -1.89
C ASN A 60 4.58 4.90 -2.06
N LYS A 61 5.76 5.49 -2.27
CA LYS A 61 5.90 6.94 -2.55
C LYS A 61 5.14 7.38 -3.79
N SER A 62 5.19 6.57 -4.85
CA SER A 62 4.48 6.87 -6.11
C SER A 62 2.96 6.80 -5.91
N GLN A 63 2.48 5.84 -5.12
CA GLN A 63 1.06 5.70 -4.78
C GLN A 63 0.57 6.84 -3.90
N GLU A 64 1.35 7.22 -2.88
CA GLU A 64 1.05 8.37 -2.00
C GLU A 64 0.96 9.66 -2.81
N PHE A 65 1.95 9.93 -3.67
CA PHE A 65 1.94 11.10 -4.55
C PHE A 65 0.73 11.09 -5.49
N GLY A 66 0.40 9.95 -6.08
CA GLY A 66 -0.81 9.77 -6.90
C GLY A 66 -2.09 10.07 -6.13
N ALA A 67 -2.22 9.56 -4.90
CA ALA A 67 -3.38 9.81 -4.05
C ALA A 67 -3.52 11.30 -3.70
N THR A 68 -2.42 11.98 -3.35
CA THR A 68 -2.41 13.43 -3.09
C THR A 68 -2.86 14.21 -4.31
N MET A 69 -2.32 13.91 -5.50
CA MET A 69 -2.72 14.59 -6.74
C MET A 69 -4.20 14.39 -7.06
N VAL A 70 -4.76 13.21 -6.81
CA VAL A 70 -6.20 12.95 -7.02
C VAL A 70 -7.04 13.84 -6.09
N VAL A 71 -6.69 13.91 -4.80
CA VAL A 71 -7.41 14.75 -3.83
C VAL A 71 -7.31 16.24 -4.20
N GLU A 72 -6.12 16.71 -4.57
CA GLU A 72 -5.89 18.09 -5.00
C GLU A 72 -6.69 18.42 -6.27
N ASN A 73 -6.69 17.54 -7.28
CA ASN A 73 -7.46 17.73 -8.51
C ASN A 73 -8.97 17.77 -8.26
N ILE A 74 -9.49 16.94 -7.35
CA ILE A 74 -10.90 16.98 -6.94
C ILE A 74 -11.21 18.32 -6.27
N GLY A 75 -10.34 18.78 -5.36
CA GLY A 75 -10.46 20.08 -4.69
C GLY A 75 -10.47 21.24 -5.68
N MET A 76 -9.49 21.29 -6.58
CA MET A 76 -9.41 22.26 -7.67
C MET A 76 -10.65 22.20 -8.57
N GLY A 77 -11.14 21.00 -8.90
CA GLY A 77 -12.36 20.80 -9.68
C GLY A 77 -13.60 21.40 -9.01
N MET A 78 -13.73 21.26 -7.69
CA MET A 78 -14.81 21.85 -6.91
C MET A 78 -14.72 23.39 -6.89
N GLN A 79 -13.51 23.93 -6.68
CA GLN A 79 -13.28 25.39 -6.71
C GLN A 79 -13.59 25.98 -8.08
N ASN A 80 -13.14 25.35 -9.17
CA ASN A 80 -13.42 25.78 -10.55
C ASN A 80 -14.92 25.79 -10.86
N LYS A 81 -15.68 24.78 -10.39
CA LYS A 81 -17.14 24.77 -10.53
C LYS A 81 -17.80 25.94 -9.79
N ARG A 82 -17.38 26.22 -8.55
CA ARG A 82 -17.88 27.35 -7.76
C ARG A 82 -17.57 28.69 -8.42
N LEU A 83 -16.33 28.89 -8.89
CA LEU A 83 -15.93 30.13 -9.54
C LEU A 83 -16.73 30.37 -10.84
N LYS A 84 -16.93 29.33 -11.65
CA LYS A 84 -17.78 29.41 -12.86
C LYS A 84 -19.22 29.81 -12.53
N MET A 85 -19.78 29.27 -11.45
CA MET A 85 -21.14 29.62 -11.00
C MET A 85 -21.23 31.08 -10.55
N ILE A 86 -20.28 31.54 -9.73
CA ILE A 86 -20.22 32.95 -9.27
C ILE A 86 -20.11 33.89 -10.47
N LEU A 87 -19.22 33.59 -11.42
CA LEU A 87 -19.04 34.40 -12.61
C LEU A 87 -20.32 34.44 -13.46
N PHE A 88 -20.98 33.30 -13.66
CA PHE A 88 -22.24 33.27 -14.40
C PHE A 88 -23.31 34.14 -13.73
N LEU A 89 -23.49 34.01 -12.41
CA LEU A 89 -24.46 34.79 -11.65
C LEU A 89 -24.17 36.29 -11.70
N SER A 90 -22.90 36.70 -11.57
CA SER A 90 -22.52 38.12 -11.64
C SER A 90 -22.79 38.73 -13.01
N TRP A 91 -22.48 38.00 -14.10
CA TRP A 91 -22.77 38.43 -15.46
C TRP A 91 -24.28 38.52 -15.73
N CYS A 92 -25.08 37.57 -15.24
CA CYS A 92 -26.54 37.64 -15.34
C CYS A 92 -27.09 38.90 -14.66
N MET A 93 -26.67 39.18 -13.43
CA MET A 93 -27.11 40.36 -12.67
C MET A 93 -26.70 41.68 -13.35
N PHE A 94 -25.48 41.74 -13.90
CA PHE A 94 -24.98 42.90 -14.62
C PHE A 94 -25.80 43.17 -15.89
N ILE A 95 -26.08 42.13 -16.68
CA ILE A 95 -26.90 42.26 -17.89
C ILE A 95 -28.32 42.72 -17.54
N THR A 96 -28.95 42.14 -16.51
CA THR A 96 -30.28 42.58 -16.09
C THR A 96 -30.31 44.04 -15.64
N TYR A 97 -29.27 44.50 -14.94
CA TYR A 97 -29.15 45.91 -14.53
C TYR A 97 -28.94 46.88 -15.72
N LEU A 98 -28.30 46.43 -16.81
CA LEU A 98 -28.14 47.26 -18.00
C LEU A 98 -29.39 47.31 -18.89
N LEU A 99 -30.23 46.28 -18.81
CA LEU A 99 -31.43 46.14 -19.65
C LEU A 99 -32.70 46.77 -19.04
N PHE A 100 -32.70 47.06 -17.74
CA PHE A 100 -33.82 47.65 -16.98
C PHE A 100 -33.35 48.88 -16.20
#